data_AF-A0A2K8KA83-F1
#
_entry.id   AF-A0A2K8KA83-F1
#
_cell.length_a   1.000
_cell.length_b   1.000
_cell.length_c   1.000
_cell.angle_alpha   90.00
_cell.angle_beta   90.00
_cell.angle_gamma   90.00
#
_symmetry.space_group_name_H-M   'P 1'
#
loop_
_entity.id
_entity.type
_entity.pdbx_description
1 polymer ?
#
loop_
_entity_poly.entity_id
_entity_poly.type
_entity_poly.pdbx_seq_one_letter_code
_entity_poly.pdbx_strand_id
1 'polypeptide(L)'
;MSQRFSGRYSPNAANQPNRAAIARPHPVGARVNILFVLPFAFAIRAFFQDPTGLALNLAAFGCLLLCAWLTREGVLAQAAYDARKVARKPAIPRKIFGAVLMGAGLGLAALTGGVVPAVILGALGAVLHLGAFGPDPLRDKGMEGIDTFQTDRAAHAIEEAENNLNEMTSAIKRSGDRALARRVESFAANIRPLFRVIENDPRRLNSARRYLGIYLVGARDATVKFADIYARNQDSAARVEYEALLDDLESRFALRRDALLADDRTALDIEIEVLRERLEREGLRTGG
;
A
#
# COMPACT_ATOMS: atom_id res chain seq x y z
N MET A 1 -2.56 -37.93 -2.02
CA MET A 1 -2.83 -36.90 -0.99
C MET A 1 -1.51 -36.55 -0.31
N SER A 2 -1.00 -35.33 -0.44
CA SER A 2 0.18 -34.87 0.29
C SER A 2 -0.06 -33.46 0.81
N GLN A 3 -0.52 -33.37 2.05
CA GLN A 3 -0.55 -32.11 2.78
C GLN A 3 0.89 -31.70 3.10
N ARG A 4 1.38 -30.63 2.47
CA ARG A 4 2.66 -30.02 2.82
C ARG A 4 2.47 -29.21 4.10
N PHE A 5 2.78 -29.82 5.23
CA PHE A 5 2.91 -29.11 6.49
C PHE A 5 4.07 -28.10 6.38
N SER A 6 3.75 -26.81 6.51
CA SER A 6 4.74 -25.74 6.67
C SER A 6 4.74 -25.29 8.13
N GLY A 7 5.30 -26.15 8.99
CA GLY A 7 5.58 -25.84 10.38
C GLY A 7 7.05 -25.54 10.59
N ARG A 8 7.38 -24.89 11.71
CA ARG A 8 8.77 -24.61 12.14
C ARG A 8 9.63 -25.87 12.34
N TYR A 9 9.03 -27.06 12.27
CA TYR A 9 9.67 -28.38 12.43
C TYR A 9 9.55 -29.28 11.19
N SER A 10 9.29 -28.72 9.99
CA SER A 10 9.27 -29.52 8.76
C SER A 10 10.69 -29.89 8.30
N PRO A 11 10.93 -31.14 7.83
CA PRO A 11 12.27 -31.67 7.51
C PRO A 11 13.00 -31.01 6.33
N ASN A 12 12.45 -29.94 5.76
CA ASN A 12 13.05 -29.17 4.66
C ASN A 12 13.29 -27.68 5.03
N ALA A 13 13.32 -27.34 6.32
CA ALA A 13 13.50 -25.97 6.81
C ALA A 13 14.96 -25.45 6.73
N ALA A 14 15.92 -26.28 6.36
CA ALA A 14 17.34 -25.99 6.51
C ALA A 14 17.93 -24.97 5.51
N ASN A 15 17.16 -24.47 4.54
CA ASN A 15 17.73 -23.60 3.49
C ASN A 15 16.87 -22.40 3.07
N GLN A 16 15.92 -21.96 3.90
CA GLN A 16 15.33 -20.63 3.72
C GLN A 16 16.11 -19.65 4.59
N PRO A 17 16.77 -18.61 4.04
CA PRO A 17 17.24 -17.50 4.84
C PRO A 17 16.00 -16.84 5.42
N ASN A 18 15.64 -17.25 6.64
CA ASN A 18 14.58 -16.67 7.41
C ASN A 18 15.05 -15.26 7.79
N ARG A 19 14.82 -14.30 6.89
CA ARG A 19 14.89 -12.89 7.23
C ARG A 19 13.80 -12.69 8.26
N ALA A 20 14.15 -12.90 9.53
CA ALA A 20 13.29 -12.59 10.65
C ALA A 20 12.79 -11.18 10.42
N ALA A 21 11.50 -11.05 10.12
CA ALA A 21 10.87 -9.75 10.00
C ALA A 21 11.10 -9.07 11.35
N ILE A 22 11.97 -8.06 11.37
CA ILE A 22 12.28 -7.31 12.58
C ILE A 22 10.94 -6.78 13.06
N ALA A 23 10.48 -7.26 14.22
CA ALA A 23 9.24 -6.83 14.81
C ALA A 23 9.35 -5.32 15.05
N ARG A 24 8.69 -4.53 14.21
CA ARG A 24 8.65 -3.09 14.38
C ARG A 24 7.71 -2.80 15.56
N PRO A 25 8.15 -2.03 16.57
CA PRO A 25 7.27 -1.67 17.67
C PRO A 25 6.02 -0.97 17.11
N HIS A 26 4.86 -1.31 17.68
CA HIS A 26 3.60 -0.69 17.27
C HIS A 26 3.71 0.84 17.48
N PRO A 27 3.31 1.66 16.49
CA PRO A 27 3.54 3.11 16.54
C PRO A 27 2.79 3.80 17.68
N VAL A 28 1.65 3.24 18.10
CA VAL A 28 0.97 3.66 19.34
C VAL A 28 1.65 2.98 20.53
N GLY A 29 2.47 3.74 21.25
CA GLY A 29 3.16 3.31 22.47
C GLY A 29 2.52 3.85 23.75
N ALA A 30 3.15 3.55 24.90
CA ALA A 30 2.67 3.93 26.24
C ALA A 30 2.35 5.44 26.38
N ARG A 31 3.10 6.30 25.69
CA ARG A 31 2.91 7.77 25.71
C ARG A 31 1.52 8.21 25.23
N VAL A 32 0.98 7.55 24.20
CA VAL A 32 -0.36 7.86 23.67
C VAL A 32 -1.43 7.33 24.62
N ASN A 33 -1.23 6.14 25.20
CA ASN A 33 -2.20 5.53 26.12
C ASN A 33 -2.37 6.36 27.41
N ILE A 34 -1.31 6.99 27.91
CA ILE A 34 -1.37 7.88 29.08
C ILE A 34 -2.34 9.05 28.86
N LEU A 35 -2.42 9.59 27.63
CA LEU A 35 -3.36 10.68 27.30
C LEU A 35 -4.84 10.29 27.45
N PHE A 36 -5.17 9.00 27.41
CA PHE A 36 -6.55 8.53 27.65
C PHE A 36 -6.88 8.38 29.13
N VAL A 37 -5.88 8.19 29.98
CA VAL A 37 -6.08 7.93 31.42
C VAL A 37 -6.15 9.24 32.20
N LEU A 38 -5.22 10.17 31.94
CA LEU A 38 -5.13 11.44 32.67
C LEU A 38 -6.43 12.27 32.68
N PRO A 39 -7.22 12.35 31.59
CA PRO A 39 -8.44 13.15 31.57
C PRO A 39 -9.47 12.71 32.61
N PHE A 40 -9.52 11.43 32.99
CA PHE A 40 -10.49 10.92 33.98
C PHE A 40 -10.34 11.58 35.35
N ALA A 41 -9.16 12.11 35.70
CA ALA A 41 -9.00 12.90 36.91
C ALA A 41 -9.92 14.14 36.92
N PHE A 42 -10.10 14.80 35.78
CA PHE A 42 -11.03 15.93 35.64
C PHE A 42 -12.49 15.49 35.71
N ALA A 43 -12.84 14.34 35.12
CA ALA A 43 -14.19 13.79 35.21
C ALA A 43 -14.57 13.45 36.66
N ILE A 44 -13.68 12.80 37.41
CA ILE A 44 -13.90 12.50 38.84
C ILE A 44 -14.00 13.79 39.64
N ARG A 45 -13.07 14.74 39.44
CA ARG A 45 -13.07 16.04 40.12
C ARG A 45 -14.35 16.82 39.88
N ALA A 46 -14.93 16.77 38.67
CA ALA A 46 -16.11 17.54 38.28
C ALA A 46 -17.29 17.36 39.25
N PHE A 47 -17.50 16.15 39.78
CA PHE A 47 -18.61 15.84 40.69
C PHE A 47 -18.47 16.43 42.10
N PHE A 48 -17.28 16.97 42.44
CA PHE A 48 -17.00 17.61 43.73
C PHE A 48 -16.89 19.13 43.60
N GLN A 49 -17.35 19.73 42.51
CA GLN A 49 -17.32 21.18 42.29
C GLN A 49 -18.73 21.76 42.26
N ASP A 50 -18.81 23.09 42.35
CA ASP A 50 -20.04 23.84 42.08
C ASP A 50 -20.48 23.66 40.60
N PRO A 51 -21.71 24.05 40.21
CA PRO A 51 -22.21 23.83 38.85
C PRO A 51 -21.32 24.39 37.73
N THR A 52 -20.67 25.54 37.97
CA THR A 52 -19.78 26.13 36.96
C THR A 52 -18.48 25.35 36.85
N GLY A 53 -17.90 24.97 37.99
CA GLY A 53 -16.73 24.09 38.04
C GLY A 53 -17.00 22.71 37.43
N LEU A 54 -18.19 22.14 37.65
CA LEU A 54 -18.60 20.86 37.05
C LEU A 54 -18.61 20.96 35.51
N ALA A 55 -19.27 21.99 34.97
CA ALA A 55 -19.35 22.19 33.52
C ALA A 55 -17.96 22.37 32.88
N LEU A 56 -17.08 23.18 33.49
CA LEU A 56 -15.71 23.40 33.00
C LEU A 56 -14.85 22.14 33.04
N ASN A 57 -14.93 21.35 34.13
CA ASN A 57 -14.16 20.11 34.23
C ASN A 57 -14.64 19.03 33.24
N LEU A 58 -15.96 18.92 33.00
CA LEU A 58 -16.48 18.01 31.98
C LEU A 58 -16.14 18.46 30.55
N ALA A 59 -16.17 19.76 30.28
CA ALA A 59 -15.71 20.30 29.00
C ALA A 59 -14.21 20.04 28.78
N ALA A 60 -13.38 20.29 29.80
CA ALA A 60 -11.96 19.98 29.79
C ALA A 60 -11.72 18.48 29.53
N PHE A 61 -12.43 17.60 30.23
CA PHE A 61 -12.38 16.16 30.02
C PHE A 61 -12.69 15.78 28.56
N GLY A 62 -13.79 16.29 28.00
CA GLY A 62 -14.17 16.04 26.61
C GLY A 62 -13.12 16.51 25.61
N CYS A 63 -12.58 17.73 25.79
CA CYS A 63 -11.50 18.25 24.95
C CYS A 63 -10.23 17.38 25.02
N LEU A 64 -9.85 16.93 26.23
CA LEU A 64 -8.65 16.13 26.42
C LEU A 64 -8.80 14.70 25.88
N LEU A 65 -9.98 14.09 25.98
CA LEU A 65 -10.25 12.80 25.32
C LEU A 65 -10.21 12.92 23.79
N LEU A 66 -10.79 13.99 23.24
CA LEU A 66 -10.74 14.24 21.80
C LEU A 66 -9.30 14.49 21.35
N CYS A 67 -8.51 15.25 22.12
CA CYS A 67 -7.07 15.40 21.93
C CYS A 67 -6.35 14.04 21.88
N ALA A 68 -6.59 13.17 22.86
CA ALA A 68 -5.98 11.83 22.92
C ALA A 68 -6.31 10.99 21.68
N TRP A 69 -7.59 11.01 21.26
CA TRP A 69 -8.06 10.32 20.07
C TRP A 69 -7.40 10.83 18.78
N LEU A 70 -7.40 12.16 18.56
CA LEU A 70 -6.73 12.75 17.40
C LEU A 70 -5.23 12.47 17.38
N THR A 71 -4.58 12.51 18.56
CA THR A 71 -3.14 12.23 18.68
C THR A 71 -2.84 10.79 18.30
N ARG A 72 -3.65 9.83 18.74
CA ARG A 72 -3.53 8.42 18.36
C ARG A 72 -3.65 8.22 16.86
N GLU A 73 -4.68 8.79 16.25
CA GLU A 73 -4.90 8.70 14.80
C GLU A 73 -3.82 9.45 14.00
N GLY A 74 -3.27 10.53 14.53
CA GLY A 74 -2.16 11.27 13.95
C GLY A 74 -0.85 10.47 13.96
N VAL A 75 -0.54 9.81 15.08
CA VAL A 75 0.63 8.92 15.20
C VAL A 75 0.52 7.73 14.25
N LEU A 76 -0.67 7.12 14.12
CA LEU A 76 -0.92 6.05 13.16
C LEU A 76 -0.75 6.52 11.70
N ALA A 77 -1.29 7.69 11.37
CA ALA A 77 -1.18 8.27 10.04
C ALA A 77 0.27 8.61 9.68
N GLN A 78 1.03 9.17 10.62
CA GLN A 78 2.45 9.43 10.43
C GLN A 78 3.23 8.14 10.23
N ALA A 79 2.98 7.09 11.02
CA ALA A 79 3.65 5.81 10.84
C ALA A 79 3.39 5.20 9.46
N ALA A 80 2.16 5.33 8.94
CA ALA A 80 1.81 4.91 7.58
C ALA A 80 2.51 5.75 6.49
N TYR A 81 2.65 7.05 6.73
CA TYR A 81 3.39 7.97 5.86
C TYR A 81 4.90 7.63 5.84
N ASP A 82 5.52 7.44 7.01
CA ASP A 82 6.95 7.17 7.17
C ASP A 82 7.35 5.79 6.61
N ALA A 83 6.45 4.81 6.69
CA ALA A 83 6.66 3.47 6.15
C ALA A 83 6.81 3.44 4.62
N ARG A 84 6.34 4.47 3.91
CA ARG A 84 6.38 4.56 2.46
C ARG A 84 7.51 5.48 1.99
N LYS A 85 8.10 5.14 0.84
CA LYS A 85 9.06 6.02 0.14
C LYS A 85 8.35 7.16 -0.59
N VAL A 86 7.14 6.88 -1.09
CA VAL A 86 6.24 7.83 -1.76
C VAL A 86 4.93 7.88 -0.98
N ALA A 87 4.54 9.06 -0.48
CA ALA A 87 3.29 9.24 0.26
C ALA A 87 2.81 10.70 0.22
N ARG A 88 1.48 10.86 0.10
CA ARG A 88 0.81 12.16 0.28
C ARG A 88 0.72 12.50 1.76
N LYS A 89 0.82 13.79 2.10
CA LYS A 89 0.60 14.28 3.46
C LYS A 89 -0.81 13.92 3.96
N PRO A 90 -1.00 13.70 5.27
CA PRO A 90 -2.33 13.53 5.84
C PRO A 90 -3.24 14.72 5.51
N ALA A 91 -4.50 14.46 5.16
CA ALA A 91 -5.46 15.51 4.78
C ALA A 91 -5.74 16.51 5.92
N ILE A 92 -5.65 16.05 7.17
CA ILE A 92 -5.88 16.85 8.37
C ILE A 92 -4.66 16.65 9.31
N PRO A 93 -4.00 17.73 9.78
CA PRO A 93 -2.88 17.64 10.72
C PRO A 93 -3.36 17.33 12.15
N ARG A 94 -3.70 16.06 12.40
CA ARG A 94 -4.41 15.63 13.61
C ARG A 94 -3.65 15.90 14.91
N LYS A 95 -2.32 15.78 14.94
CA LYS A 95 -1.52 16.10 16.14
C LYS A 95 -1.47 17.60 16.41
N ILE A 96 -1.47 18.45 15.38
CA ILE A 96 -1.58 19.91 15.55
C ILE A 96 -2.95 20.26 16.15
N PHE A 97 -4.04 19.71 15.61
CA PHE A 97 -5.37 19.87 16.20
C PHE A 97 -5.43 19.30 17.63
N GLY A 98 -4.76 18.17 17.87
CA GLY A 98 -4.58 17.59 19.21
C GLY A 98 -3.91 18.57 20.17
N ALA A 99 -2.84 19.25 19.76
CA ALA A 99 -2.16 20.25 20.58
C ALA A 99 -3.07 21.44 20.93
N VAL A 100 -3.87 21.92 19.97
CA VAL A 100 -4.87 22.98 20.21
C VAL A 100 -5.91 22.50 21.23
N LEU A 101 -6.42 21.28 21.09
CA LEU A 101 -7.38 20.69 22.03
C LEU A 101 -6.77 20.44 23.42
N MET A 102 -5.48 20.07 23.49
CA MET A 102 -4.74 19.94 24.74
C MET A 102 -4.70 21.29 25.48
N GLY A 103 -4.34 22.35 24.76
CA GLY A 103 -4.32 23.70 25.31
C GLY A 103 -5.71 24.18 25.73
N ALA A 104 -6.72 23.95 24.89
CA ALA A 104 -8.10 24.29 25.23
C ALA A 104 -8.59 23.53 26.47
N GLY A 105 -8.33 22.22 26.56
CA GLY A 105 -8.73 21.39 27.70
C GLY A 105 -8.09 21.84 29.01
N LEU A 106 -6.77 22.10 29.02
CA LEU A 106 -6.09 22.60 30.22
C LEU A 106 -6.50 24.05 30.55
N GLY A 107 -6.70 24.89 29.55
CA GLY A 107 -7.17 26.27 29.75
C GLY A 107 -8.57 26.31 30.38
N LEU A 108 -9.50 25.48 29.89
CA LEU A 108 -10.84 25.34 30.46
C LEU A 108 -10.79 24.88 31.92
N ALA A 109 -9.96 23.88 32.23
CA ALA A 109 -9.80 23.39 33.59
C ALA A 109 -9.25 24.44 34.56
N ALA A 110 -8.38 25.33 34.08
CA ALA A 110 -7.73 26.36 34.87
C ALA A 110 -8.53 27.68 34.96
N LEU A 111 -9.62 27.80 34.20
CA LEU A 111 -10.40 29.04 34.13
C LEU A 111 -11.05 29.43 35.46
N THR A 112 -11.31 28.45 36.33
CA THR A 112 -11.79 28.68 37.71
C THR A 112 -10.78 29.45 38.58
N GLY A 113 -9.48 29.39 38.25
CA GLY A 113 -8.42 30.18 38.87
C GLY A 113 -8.19 31.55 38.22
N GLY A 114 -8.97 31.90 37.19
CA GLY A 114 -8.86 33.15 36.43
C GLY A 114 -8.28 32.98 35.03
N VAL A 115 -8.39 34.04 34.23
CA VAL A 115 -8.01 34.05 32.80
C VAL A 115 -6.49 33.87 32.61
N VAL A 116 -5.67 34.49 33.46
CA VAL A 116 -4.21 34.43 33.32
C VAL A 116 -3.67 33.01 33.51
N PRO A 117 -4.01 32.27 34.59
CA PRO A 117 -3.65 30.85 34.72
C PRO A 117 -4.16 29.98 33.56
N ALA A 118 -5.37 30.24 33.07
CA ALA A 118 -5.95 29.50 31.94
C ALA A 118 -5.13 29.65 30.66
N VAL A 119 -4.73 30.87 30.32
CA VAL A 119 -3.89 31.14 29.15
C VAL A 119 -2.52 30.48 29.30
N ILE A 120 -1.89 30.60 30.47
CA ILE A 120 -0.56 30.01 30.73
C ILE A 120 -0.61 28.49 30.60
N LEU A 121 -1.53 27.82 31.30
CA LEU A 121 -1.64 26.36 31.28
C LEU A 121 -2.08 25.84 29.91
N GLY A 122 -2.96 26.57 29.21
CA GLY A 122 -3.35 26.23 27.84
C GLY A 122 -2.17 26.32 26.85
N ALA A 123 -1.40 27.41 26.91
CA ALA A 123 -0.23 27.58 26.06
C ALA A 123 0.84 26.52 26.35
N LEU A 124 1.16 26.28 27.63
CA LEU A 124 2.10 25.23 28.03
C LEU A 124 1.64 23.84 27.58
N GLY A 125 0.35 23.53 27.73
CA GLY A 125 -0.24 22.28 27.28
C GLY A 125 -0.03 22.02 25.79
N ALA A 126 -0.35 23.03 24.96
CA ALA A 126 -0.18 22.93 23.51
C ALA A 126 1.28 22.76 23.10
N VAL A 127 2.19 23.55 23.70
CA VAL A 127 3.64 23.49 23.41
C VAL A 127 4.23 22.13 23.83
N LEU A 128 3.91 21.66 25.03
CA LEU A 128 4.39 20.37 25.53
C LEU A 128 3.84 19.20 24.71
N HIS A 129 2.59 19.30 24.24
CA HIS A 129 2.01 18.30 23.35
C HIS A 129 2.74 18.23 22.01
N LEU A 130 2.98 19.39 21.36
CA LEU A 130 3.78 19.45 20.14
C LEU A 130 5.21 18.95 20.36
N GLY A 131 5.83 19.26 21.50
CA GLY A 131 7.16 18.77 21.85
C GLY A 131 7.20 17.24 22.05
N ALA A 132 6.15 16.66 22.65
CA ALA A 132 6.09 15.24 22.95
C ALA A 132 5.77 14.36 21.73
N PHE A 133 4.90 14.83 20.82
CA PHE A 133 4.40 14.05 19.67
C PHE A 133 4.89 14.55 18.31
N GLY A 134 5.46 15.75 18.24
CA GLY A 134 5.84 16.43 17.01
C GLY A 134 4.62 16.86 16.17
N PRO A 135 4.81 17.81 15.23
CA PRO A 135 3.77 18.14 14.25
C PRO A 135 3.55 16.99 13.25
N ASP A 136 2.39 16.95 12.61
CA ASP A 136 2.12 16.03 11.49
C ASP A 136 2.99 16.37 10.28
N PRO A 137 3.31 15.39 9.39
CA PRO A 137 3.95 15.67 8.11
C PRO A 137 3.08 16.62 7.27
N LEU A 138 3.63 17.78 6.88
CA LEU A 138 2.91 18.82 6.12
C LEU A 138 3.24 18.86 4.62
N ARG A 139 4.15 18.00 4.17
CA ARG A 139 4.63 17.93 2.78
C ARG A 139 4.47 16.52 2.24
N ASP A 140 4.33 16.42 0.94
CA ASP A 140 4.38 15.14 0.25
C ASP A 140 5.83 14.64 0.18
N LYS A 141 6.03 13.31 0.25
CA LYS A 141 7.36 12.69 0.22
C LYS A 141 7.51 11.86 -1.04
N GLY A 142 8.69 11.92 -1.66
CA GLY A 142 9.03 11.11 -2.84
C GLY A 142 8.22 11.47 -4.09
N MET A 143 7.63 12.67 -4.12
CA MET A 143 6.82 13.18 -5.23
C MET A 143 7.52 14.27 -6.05
N GLU A 144 8.78 14.61 -5.73
CA GLU A 144 9.58 15.52 -6.57
C GLU A 144 10.04 14.80 -7.84
N GLY A 145 9.58 15.27 -9.01
CA GLY A 145 9.98 14.76 -10.32
C GLY A 145 9.14 13.61 -10.89
N ILE A 146 8.11 13.13 -10.19
CA ILE A 146 7.13 12.17 -10.72
C ILE A 146 5.82 12.94 -10.93
N ASP A 147 5.50 13.21 -12.19
CA ASP A 147 4.21 13.75 -12.63
C ASP A 147 3.07 12.94 -11.98
N THR A 148 2.24 13.58 -11.15
CA THR A 148 1.13 12.92 -10.44
C THR A 148 0.21 12.19 -11.41
N PHE A 149 0.13 12.67 -12.65
CA PHE A 149 -0.58 12.02 -13.74
C PHE A 149 0.02 10.66 -14.13
N GLN A 150 1.33 10.47 -14.06
CA GLN A 150 1.98 9.18 -14.31
C GLN A 150 1.66 8.17 -13.21
N THR A 151 1.69 8.59 -11.94
CA THR A 151 1.35 7.73 -10.80
C THR A 151 -0.12 7.33 -10.84
N ASP A 152 -1.03 8.27 -11.09
CA ASP A 152 -2.47 7.98 -11.15
C ASP A 152 -2.78 7.05 -12.34
N ARG A 153 -2.13 7.24 -13.50
CA ARG A 153 -2.24 6.30 -14.63
C ARG A 153 -1.69 4.91 -14.33
N ALA A 154 -0.57 4.83 -13.60
CA ALA A 154 0.02 3.55 -13.21
C ALA A 154 -0.90 2.79 -12.25
N ALA A 155 -1.43 3.48 -11.24
CA ALA A 155 -2.40 2.91 -10.31
C ALA A 155 -3.64 2.38 -11.04
N HIS A 156 -4.22 3.19 -11.94
CA HIS A 156 -5.40 2.80 -12.70
C HIS A 156 -5.14 1.60 -13.63
N ALA A 157 -4.00 1.58 -14.33
CA ALA A 157 -3.64 0.46 -15.19
C ALA A 157 -3.37 -0.84 -14.41
N ILE A 158 -2.84 -0.75 -13.18
CA ILE A 158 -2.66 -1.90 -12.30
C ILE A 158 -4.01 -2.43 -11.84
N GLU A 159 -4.93 -1.55 -11.43
CA GLU A 159 -6.28 -1.92 -11.00
C GLU A 159 -7.04 -2.64 -12.12
N GLU A 160 -7.03 -2.10 -13.34
CA GLU A 160 -7.62 -2.76 -14.52
C GLU A 160 -7.00 -4.14 -14.77
N ALA A 161 -5.67 -4.25 -14.65
CA ALA A 161 -4.98 -5.51 -14.85
C ALA A 161 -5.33 -6.56 -13.78
N GLU A 162 -5.44 -6.16 -12.51
CA GLU A 162 -5.90 -7.05 -11.43
C GLU A 162 -7.34 -7.52 -11.65
N ASN A 163 -8.22 -6.62 -12.09
CA ASN A 163 -9.61 -6.96 -12.44
C ASN A 163 -9.65 -7.99 -13.58
N ASN A 164 -8.87 -7.79 -14.65
CA ASN A 164 -8.78 -8.75 -15.75
C ASN A 164 -8.31 -10.14 -15.27
N LEU A 165 -7.29 -10.21 -14.41
CA LEU A 165 -6.81 -11.49 -13.83
C LEU A 165 -7.87 -12.18 -12.95
N ASN A 166 -8.61 -11.40 -12.15
CA ASN A 166 -9.68 -11.91 -11.32
C ASN A 166 -10.85 -12.45 -12.17
N GLU A 167 -11.19 -11.75 -13.24
CA GLU A 167 -12.20 -12.19 -14.20
C GLU A 167 -11.77 -13.46 -14.95
N MET A 168 -10.50 -13.55 -15.40
CA MET A 168 -9.93 -14.78 -15.96
C MET A 168 -10.07 -15.96 -15.00
N THR A 169 -9.65 -15.76 -13.75
CA THR A 169 -9.70 -16.79 -12.70
C THR A 169 -11.13 -17.23 -12.39
N SER A 170 -12.08 -16.31 -12.45
CA SER A 170 -13.50 -16.60 -12.22
C SER A 170 -14.14 -17.31 -13.41
N ALA A 171 -13.83 -16.86 -14.63
CA ALA A 171 -14.34 -17.45 -15.86
C ALA A 171 -13.84 -18.89 -16.04
N ILE A 172 -12.54 -19.14 -15.87
CA ILE A 172 -11.99 -20.49 -16.07
C ILE A 172 -12.59 -21.52 -15.11
N LYS A 173 -12.99 -21.11 -13.89
CA LYS A 173 -13.66 -22.00 -12.93
C LYS A 173 -15.00 -22.52 -13.46
N ARG A 174 -15.70 -21.75 -14.31
CA ARG A 174 -16.96 -22.18 -14.95
C ARG A 174 -16.76 -23.30 -15.96
N SER A 175 -15.55 -23.46 -16.52
CA SER A 175 -15.24 -24.57 -17.43
C SER A 175 -15.26 -25.94 -16.76
N GLY A 176 -15.12 -26.01 -15.43
CA GLY A 176 -15.01 -27.27 -14.68
C GLY A 176 -13.66 -27.99 -14.80
N ASP A 177 -12.72 -27.51 -15.63
CA ASP A 177 -11.38 -28.08 -15.74
C ASP A 177 -10.46 -27.57 -14.61
N ARG A 178 -10.23 -28.44 -13.62
CA ARG A 178 -9.37 -28.14 -12.46
C ARG A 178 -7.88 -28.00 -12.81
N ALA A 179 -7.41 -28.57 -13.91
CA ALA A 179 -6.03 -28.41 -14.34
C ALA A 179 -5.83 -27.02 -14.95
N LEU A 180 -6.73 -26.62 -15.85
CA LEU A 180 -6.70 -25.29 -16.45
C LEU A 180 -6.93 -24.17 -15.43
N ALA A 181 -7.84 -24.36 -14.48
CA ALA A 181 -8.05 -23.38 -13.41
C ALA A 181 -6.76 -23.11 -12.61
N ARG A 182 -6.02 -24.16 -12.25
CA ARG A 182 -4.72 -24.03 -11.55
C ARG A 182 -3.66 -23.35 -12.41
N ARG A 183 -3.68 -23.62 -13.72
CA ARG A 183 -2.75 -23.00 -14.67
C ARG A 183 -2.98 -21.49 -14.77
N VAL A 184 -4.23 -21.06 -14.93
CA VAL A 184 -4.60 -19.63 -14.92
C VAL A 184 -4.26 -18.95 -13.59
N GLU A 185 -4.49 -19.61 -12.46
CA GLU A 185 -4.08 -19.08 -11.15
C GLU A 185 -2.55 -18.90 -11.05
N SER A 186 -1.78 -19.83 -11.61
CA SER A 186 -0.31 -19.75 -11.66
C SER A 186 0.17 -18.62 -12.58
N PHE A 187 -0.46 -18.46 -13.75
CA PHE A 187 -0.22 -17.34 -14.65
C PHE A 187 -0.47 -15.99 -13.94
N ALA A 188 -1.61 -15.84 -13.26
CA ALA A 188 -1.92 -14.63 -12.50
C ALA A 188 -0.89 -14.36 -11.40
N ALA A 189 -0.47 -15.39 -10.67
CA ALA A 189 0.56 -15.28 -9.63
C ALA A 189 1.93 -14.85 -10.20
N ASN A 190 2.29 -15.30 -11.41
CA ASN A 190 3.53 -14.94 -12.08
C ASN A 190 3.58 -13.48 -12.54
N ILE A 191 2.42 -12.86 -12.81
CA ILE A 191 2.31 -11.47 -13.26
C ILE A 191 2.28 -10.48 -12.09
N ARG A 192 1.67 -10.83 -10.94
CA ARG A 192 1.57 -9.92 -9.76
C ARG A 192 2.88 -9.24 -9.33
N PRO A 193 4.07 -9.88 -9.36
CA PRO A 193 5.33 -9.20 -9.08
C PRO A 193 5.58 -7.99 -9.98
N LEU A 194 5.13 -8.02 -11.24
CA LEU A 194 5.25 -6.90 -12.18
C LEU A 194 4.48 -5.67 -11.71
N PHE A 195 3.31 -5.84 -11.09
CA PHE A 195 2.52 -4.72 -10.57
C PHE A 195 3.29 -3.95 -9.50
N ARG A 196 3.99 -4.67 -8.60
CA ARG A 196 4.84 -4.06 -7.57
C ARG A 196 6.00 -3.27 -8.17
N VAL A 197 6.56 -3.71 -9.29
CA VAL A 197 7.63 -2.98 -9.98
C VAL A 197 7.11 -1.63 -10.49
N ILE A 198 5.92 -1.64 -11.10
CA ILE A 198 5.29 -0.44 -11.65
C ILE A 198 4.79 0.48 -10.53
N GLU A 199 4.30 -0.07 -9.43
CA GLU A 199 3.92 0.70 -8.23
C GLU A 199 5.14 1.41 -7.62
N ASN A 200 6.31 0.76 -7.61
CA ASN A 200 7.55 1.35 -7.12
C ASN A 200 8.17 2.37 -8.09
N ASP A 201 7.99 2.19 -9.40
CA ASP A 201 8.44 3.12 -10.43
C ASP A 201 7.38 3.28 -11.55
N PRO A 202 6.50 4.30 -11.43
CA PRO A 202 5.42 4.55 -12.40
C PRO A 202 5.91 4.74 -13.85
N ARG A 203 7.17 5.12 -14.07
CA ARG A 203 7.74 5.32 -15.41
C ARG A 203 7.84 4.00 -16.18
N ARG A 204 7.98 2.87 -15.46
CA ARG A 204 8.02 1.51 -16.04
C ARG A 204 6.68 1.11 -16.67
N LEU A 205 5.58 1.82 -16.38
CA LEU A 205 4.29 1.62 -17.03
C LEU A 205 4.40 1.74 -18.56
N ASN A 206 5.18 2.68 -19.08
CA ASN A 206 5.31 2.89 -20.54
C ASN A 206 5.76 1.60 -21.24
N SER A 207 6.66 0.88 -20.61
CA SER A 207 7.19 -0.41 -21.08
C SER A 207 6.21 -1.57 -20.87
N ALA A 208 5.29 -1.49 -19.92
CA ALA A 208 4.33 -2.55 -19.60
C ALA A 208 2.93 -2.33 -20.21
N ARG A 209 2.61 -1.12 -20.70
CA ARG A 209 1.26 -0.70 -21.10
C ARG A 209 0.57 -1.67 -22.06
N ARG A 210 1.28 -2.13 -23.09
CA ARG A 210 0.73 -3.07 -24.09
C ARG A 210 0.34 -4.41 -23.47
N TYR A 211 1.08 -4.85 -22.45
CA TYR A 211 0.85 -6.11 -21.75
C TYR A 211 -0.30 -6.03 -20.76
N LEU A 212 -0.36 -4.96 -19.96
CA LEU A 212 -1.45 -4.75 -19.01
C LEU A 212 -2.79 -4.44 -19.67
N GLY A 213 -2.78 -3.70 -20.78
CA GLY A 213 -3.99 -3.36 -21.52
C GLY A 213 -4.35 -4.43 -22.55
N ILE A 214 -3.76 -4.36 -23.73
CA ILE A 214 -4.19 -5.14 -24.90
C ILE A 214 -4.09 -6.65 -24.67
N TYR A 215 -2.94 -7.14 -24.17
CA TYR A 215 -2.75 -8.59 -24.04
C TYR A 215 -3.56 -9.20 -22.91
N LEU A 216 -3.67 -8.52 -21.76
CA LEU A 216 -4.41 -9.05 -20.62
C LEU A 216 -5.93 -9.00 -20.84
N VAL A 217 -6.44 -7.95 -21.46
CA VAL A 217 -7.85 -7.88 -21.90
C VAL A 217 -8.14 -8.97 -22.93
N GLY A 218 -7.28 -9.16 -23.92
CA GLY A 218 -7.42 -10.23 -24.90
C GLY A 218 -7.39 -11.63 -24.28
N ALA A 219 -6.50 -11.87 -23.31
CA ALA A 219 -6.42 -13.11 -22.57
C ALA A 219 -7.70 -13.37 -21.75
N ARG A 220 -8.23 -12.33 -21.10
CA ARG A 220 -9.51 -12.37 -20.39
C ARG A 220 -10.67 -12.71 -21.31
N ASP A 221 -10.80 -12.04 -22.45
CA ASP A 221 -11.86 -12.30 -23.43
C ASP A 221 -11.78 -13.73 -23.98
N ALA A 222 -10.58 -14.21 -24.29
CA ALA A 222 -10.36 -15.58 -24.74
C ALA A 222 -10.72 -16.61 -23.65
N THR A 223 -10.37 -16.33 -22.39
CA THR A 223 -10.70 -17.19 -21.23
C THR A 223 -12.21 -17.30 -21.04
N VAL A 224 -12.94 -16.18 -21.16
CA VAL A 224 -14.40 -16.16 -21.05
C VAL A 224 -15.04 -16.98 -22.18
N LYS A 225 -14.63 -16.75 -23.43
CA LYS A 225 -15.14 -17.51 -24.59
C LYS A 225 -14.85 -19.00 -24.47
N PHE A 226 -13.62 -19.37 -24.09
CA PHE A 226 -13.23 -20.75 -23.87
C PHE A 226 -14.11 -21.39 -22.79
N ALA A 227 -14.25 -20.74 -21.62
CA ALA A 227 -15.04 -21.28 -20.52
C ALA A 227 -16.50 -21.54 -20.92
N ASP A 228 -17.10 -20.63 -21.69
CA ASP A 228 -18.49 -20.76 -22.14
C ASP A 228 -18.66 -21.87 -23.20
N ILE A 229 -17.68 -22.07 -24.09
CA ILE A 229 -17.69 -23.19 -25.06
C ILE A 229 -17.52 -24.52 -24.33
N TYR A 230 -16.50 -24.61 -23.47
CA TYR A 230 -16.12 -25.84 -22.80
C TYR A 230 -17.18 -26.29 -21.77
N ALA A 231 -17.83 -25.36 -21.07
CA ALA A 231 -18.92 -25.68 -20.15
C ALA A 231 -20.15 -26.29 -20.85
N ARG A 232 -20.38 -25.98 -22.14
CA ARG A 232 -21.52 -26.50 -22.90
C ARG A 232 -21.25 -27.87 -23.50
N ASN A 233 -20.11 -28.02 -24.19
CA ASN A 233 -19.89 -29.16 -25.08
C ASN A 233 -18.63 -29.97 -24.73
N GLN A 234 -17.84 -29.58 -23.72
CA GLN A 234 -16.55 -30.18 -23.37
C GLN A 234 -15.63 -30.35 -24.59
N ASP A 235 -15.60 -29.33 -25.46
CA ASP A 235 -14.87 -29.36 -26.73
C ASP A 235 -13.35 -29.47 -26.50
N SER A 236 -12.79 -30.60 -26.93
CA SER A 236 -11.36 -30.89 -26.79
C SER A 236 -10.47 -30.04 -27.71
N ALA A 237 -10.97 -29.62 -28.88
CA ALA A 237 -10.22 -28.76 -29.79
C ALA A 237 -10.08 -27.35 -29.18
N ALA A 238 -11.18 -26.80 -28.66
CA ALA A 238 -11.17 -25.51 -27.96
C ALA A 238 -10.22 -25.51 -26.75
N ARG A 239 -10.11 -26.67 -26.06
CA ARG A 239 -9.17 -26.86 -24.95
C ARG A 239 -7.72 -26.78 -25.40
N VAL A 240 -7.36 -27.47 -26.49
CA VAL A 240 -5.99 -27.46 -27.03
C VAL A 240 -5.60 -26.07 -27.52
N GLU A 241 -6.50 -25.36 -28.21
CA GLU A 241 -6.26 -23.99 -28.66
C GLU A 241 -6.05 -23.02 -27.49
N TYR A 242 -6.86 -23.15 -26.44
CA TYR A 242 -6.72 -22.33 -25.24
C TYR A 242 -5.43 -22.63 -24.45
N GLU A 243 -5.02 -23.90 -24.39
CA GLU A 243 -3.72 -24.27 -23.80
C GLU A 243 -2.56 -23.63 -24.57
N ALA A 244 -2.57 -23.70 -25.91
CA ALA A 244 -1.56 -23.07 -26.75
C ALA A 244 -1.52 -21.54 -26.58
N LEU A 245 -2.68 -20.89 -26.41
CA LEU A 245 -2.75 -19.47 -26.08
C LEU A 245 -2.11 -19.17 -24.72
N LEU A 246 -2.40 -19.97 -23.68
CA LEU A 246 -1.79 -19.81 -22.36
C LEU A 246 -0.27 -20.00 -22.42
N ASP A 247 0.23 -20.97 -23.19
CA ASP A 247 1.66 -21.18 -23.41
C ASP A 247 2.35 -19.94 -24.02
N ASP A 248 1.77 -19.37 -25.08
CA ASP A 248 2.30 -18.15 -25.72
C ASP A 248 2.24 -16.93 -24.79
N LEU A 249 1.15 -16.76 -24.04
CA LEU A 249 1.02 -15.69 -23.06
C LEU A 249 2.03 -15.83 -21.93
N GLU A 250 2.16 -17.01 -21.32
CA GLU A 250 3.13 -17.28 -20.25
C GLU A 250 4.56 -16.95 -20.70
N SER A 251 4.95 -17.40 -21.89
CA SER A 251 6.28 -17.12 -22.46
C SER A 251 6.51 -15.61 -22.67
N ARG A 252 5.57 -14.92 -23.31
CA ARG A 252 5.69 -13.47 -23.60
C ARG A 252 5.69 -12.61 -22.34
N PHE A 253 4.89 -12.96 -21.34
CA PHE A 253 4.86 -12.25 -20.06
C PHE A 253 6.12 -12.53 -19.22
N ALA A 254 6.66 -13.75 -19.25
CA ALA A 254 7.91 -14.08 -18.57
C ALA A 254 9.09 -13.26 -19.11
N LEU A 255 9.27 -13.23 -20.45
CA LEU A 255 10.31 -12.43 -21.09
C LEU A 255 10.20 -10.95 -20.73
N ARG A 256 8.98 -10.39 -20.73
CA ARG A 256 8.78 -8.98 -20.39
C ARG A 256 8.99 -8.69 -18.91
N ARG A 257 8.54 -9.59 -18.04
CA ARG A 257 8.76 -9.49 -16.59
C ARG A 257 10.25 -9.47 -16.29
N ASP A 258 11.02 -10.37 -16.89
CA ASP A 258 12.45 -10.47 -16.61
C ASP A 258 13.20 -9.22 -17.12
N ALA A 259 12.82 -8.68 -18.29
CA ALA A 259 13.34 -7.40 -18.77
C ALA A 259 12.97 -6.20 -17.88
N LEU A 260 11.79 -6.24 -17.24
CA LEU A 260 11.33 -5.18 -16.31
C LEU A 260 11.81 -5.38 -14.88
N LEU A 261 12.33 -6.56 -14.53
CA LEU A 261 12.96 -6.84 -13.24
C LEU A 261 14.49 -6.71 -13.30
N ALA A 262 15.06 -6.70 -14.50
CA ALA A 262 16.46 -6.36 -14.72
C ALA A 262 16.76 -4.97 -14.11
N ASP A 263 17.86 -4.90 -13.36
CA ASP A 263 18.34 -3.67 -12.73
C ASP A 263 18.71 -2.65 -13.80
N ASP A 264 18.73 -1.35 -13.48
CA ASP A 264 19.00 -0.28 -14.46
C ASP A 264 20.37 -0.47 -15.15
N ARG A 265 21.34 -1.09 -14.46
CA ARG A 265 22.63 -1.53 -15.04
C ARG A 265 22.48 -2.65 -16.08
N THR A 266 21.68 -3.67 -15.78
CA THR A 266 21.45 -4.80 -16.68
C THR A 266 20.63 -4.39 -17.90
N ALA A 267 19.69 -3.45 -17.74
CA ALA A 267 18.96 -2.87 -18.86
C ALA A 267 19.90 -2.07 -19.80
N LEU A 268 20.82 -1.30 -19.24
CA LEU A 268 21.86 -0.59 -20.00
C LEU A 268 22.79 -1.56 -20.73
N ASP A 269 23.22 -2.64 -20.08
CA ASP A 269 24.08 -3.66 -20.70
C ASP A 269 23.37 -4.34 -21.88
N ILE A 270 22.08 -4.67 -21.76
CA ILE A 270 21.27 -5.23 -22.85
C ILE A 270 21.10 -4.22 -24.00
N GLU A 271 20.83 -2.94 -23.70
CA GLU A 271 20.71 -1.91 -24.74
C GLU A 271 22.05 -1.69 -25.48
N ILE A 272 23.18 -1.73 -24.77
CA ILE A 272 24.52 -1.65 -25.37
C ILE A 272 24.76 -2.87 -26.28
N GLU A 273 24.38 -4.06 -25.84
CA GLU A 273 24.53 -5.31 -26.63
C GLU A 273 23.66 -5.27 -27.90
N VAL A 274 22.41 -4.82 -27.79
CA VAL A 274 21.50 -4.65 -28.94
C VAL A 274 21.98 -3.56 -29.89
N LEU A 275 22.54 -2.45 -29.38
CA LEU A 275 23.15 -1.42 -30.20
C LEU A 275 24.39 -1.94 -30.94
N ARG A 276 25.22 -2.75 -30.29
CA ARG A 276 26.36 -3.43 -30.94
C ARG A 276 25.88 -4.38 -32.04
N GLU A 277 24.87 -5.19 -31.77
CA GLU A 277 24.33 -6.13 -32.77
C GLU A 277 23.68 -5.40 -33.97
N ARG A 278 23.05 -4.24 -33.73
CA ARG A 278 22.55 -3.36 -34.80
C ARG A 278 23.68 -2.69 -35.58
N LEU A 279 24.70 -2.16 -34.89
CA LEU A 279 25.87 -1.55 -35.51
C LEU A 279 26.71 -2.56 -36.29
N GLU A 280 26.78 -3.81 -35.85
CA GLU A 280 27.40 -4.89 -36.62
C GLU A 280 26.57 -5.23 -37.85
N ARG A 281 25.24 -5.33 -37.74
CA ARG A 281 24.36 -5.58 -38.89
C ARG A 281 24.26 -4.41 -39.88
N GLU A 282 24.39 -3.18 -39.42
CA GLU A 282 24.36 -1.96 -40.25
C GLU A 282 25.76 -1.57 -40.75
N GLY A 283 26.81 -1.81 -39.96
CA GLY A 283 28.21 -1.64 -40.34
C GLY A 283 28.71 -2.70 -41.34
N LEU A 284 28.04 -3.85 -41.42
CA LEU A 284 28.21 -4.82 -42.51
C LEU A 284 27.45 -4.42 -43.80
N ARG A 285 26.73 -3.30 -43.82
CA ARG A 285 26.03 -2.77 -45.00
C ARG A 285 26.61 -1.46 -45.55
N THR A 286 27.64 -0.89 -44.92
CA THR A 286 28.31 0.35 -45.38
C THR A 286 29.81 0.18 -45.66
N GLY A 287 30.23 -1.02 -46.06
CA GLY A 287 31.57 -1.25 -46.59
C GLY A 287 31.64 -2.47 -47.51
N GLY A 288 31.46 -2.25 -48.82
CA GLY A 288 31.70 -3.24 -49.89
C GLY A 288 30.48 -3.59 -50.70
#